data_AF-A0A1Z5RN14-F1
#
_entry.id   AF-A0A1Z5RN14-F1
#
_cell.length_a   1.000
_cell.length_b   1.000
_cell.length_c   1.000
_cell.angle_alpha   90.00
_cell.angle_beta   90.00
_cell.angle_gamma   90.00
#
_symmetry.space_group_name_H-M   'P 1'
#
loop_
_entity.id
_entity.type
_entity.pdbx_description
1 polymer ?
#
loop_
_entity_poly.entity_id
_entity_poly.type
_entity_poly.pdbx_seq_one_letter_code
_entity_poly.pdbx_strand_id
1 'polypeptide(L)' 'MLGRVVDALGVPIDGKGALSDHERRRVKVKAPGIIERKSVHEPMQTGLKVVDSLVPIGRGQRELIIGGRQDKLEKQQ' A
#
# COMPACT_ATOMS: atom_id res chain seq x y z
N MET A 1 8.21 -5.13 12.10
CA MET A 1 6.86 -5.43 11.57
C MET A 1 6.85 -6.15 10.22
N LEU A 2 7.87 -6.01 9.36
CA LEU A 2 7.90 -6.69 8.05
C LEU A 2 7.58 -8.19 8.16
N GLY A 3 6.72 -8.69 7.27
CA GLY A 3 6.34 -10.11 7.20
C GLY A 3 5.34 -10.61 8.27
N ARG A 4 4.71 -9.70 9.02
CA ARG A 4 3.72 -10.01 10.07
C ARG A 4 2.31 -9.62 9.62
N VAL A 5 1.30 -10.33 10.12
CA VAL A 5 -0.11 -9.94 9.97
C VAL A 5 -0.60 -9.36 11.30
N VAL A 6 -1.13 -8.13 11.24
CA VAL A 6 -1.59 -7.37 12.41
C VAL A 6 -2.98 -6.81 12.18
N ASP A 7 -3.72 -6.58 13.25
CA ASP A 7 -4.98 -5.83 13.21
C ASP A 7 -4.77 -4.31 13.12
N ALA A 8 -5.87 -3.55 13.13
CA ALA A 8 -5.84 -2.08 13.04
C ALA A 8 -5.20 -1.37 14.25
N LEU A 9 -5.04 -2.06 15.38
CA LEU A 9 -4.39 -1.55 16.59
C LEU A 9 -2.90 -1.96 16.64
N GLY A 10 -2.42 -2.72 15.66
CA GLY A 10 -1.06 -3.24 15.59
C GLY A 10 -0.83 -4.51 16.40
N VAL A 11 -1.89 -5.20 16.83
CA VAL A 11 -1.80 -6.48 17.55
C VAL A 11 -1.59 -7.61 16.54
N PRO A 12 -0.58 -8.48 16.72
CA PRO A 12 -0.34 -9.61 15.81
C PRO A 12 -1.46 -10.65 15.87
N ILE A 13 -1.91 -11.10 14.70
CA ILE A 13 -2.94 -12.14 14.53
C ILE A 13 -2.45 -13.35 13.73
N ASP A 14 -1.15 -13.40 13.42
CA ASP A 14 -0.53 -14.46 12.62
C ASP A 14 -0.02 -15.66 13.43
N GLY A 15 -0.21 -15.69 14.75
CA GLY A 15 0.24 -16.79 15.61
C GLY A 15 1.76 -16.91 15.79
N LYS A 16 2.57 -15.99 15.27
CA LYS A 16 4.05 -16.04 15.34
C LYS A 16 4.63 -15.41 16.62
N GLY A 17 3.84 -15.36 17.70
CA GLY A 17 4.22 -14.72 18.96
C GLY A 17 4.24 -13.18 18.91
N ALA A 18 4.81 -12.55 19.93
CA ALA A 18 4.84 -11.09 20.06
C ALA A 18 5.75 -10.40 19.02
N LEU A 19 5.59 -9.09 18.83
CA LEU A 19 6.53 -8.27 18.05
C LEU A 19 7.69 -7.85 18.97
N SER A 20 8.93 -8.14 18.58
CA SER A 20 10.14 -7.57 19.20
C SER A 20 10.33 -6.12 18.75
N ASP A 21 10.93 -5.29 19.62
CA ASP A 21 11.42 -3.92 19.34
C ASP A 21 10.59 -3.10 18.35
N HIS A 22 9.54 -2.47 18.86
CA HIS A 22 8.71 -1.56 18.07
C HIS A 22 8.48 -0.24 18.80
N GLU A 23 8.61 0.85 18.05
CA GLU A 23 8.27 2.19 18.51
C GLU A 23 6.77 2.43 18.31
N ARG A 24 6.09 3.01 19.32
CA ARG A 24 4.71 3.45 19.17
C ARG A 24 4.67 4.85 18.59
N ARG A 25 3.83 5.07 17.58
CA ARG A 25 3.55 6.38 17.00
C ARG A 25 2.07 6.70 17.05
N ARG A 26 1.74 7.99 17.15
CA ARG A 26 0.34 8.45 17.10
C ARG A 26 -0.23 8.19 15.70
N VAL A 27 -1.44 7.65 15.63
CA VAL A 27 -2.14 7.39 14.35
C VAL A 27 -2.42 8.69 13.59
N LYS A 28 -2.78 9.75 14.31
CA LYS A 28 -3.01 11.09 13.74
C LYS A 28 -1.74 11.92 13.87
N VAL A 29 -1.10 12.18 12.73
CA VAL A 29 0.01 13.12 12.58
C VAL A 29 -0.28 14.04 11.39
N LYS A 30 0.26 15.27 11.43
CA LYS A 30 0.13 16.20 10.31
C LYS A 30 0.96 15.70 9.13
N ALA A 31 0.41 15.79 7.93
CA ALA A 31 1.16 15.47 6.71
C ALA A 31 2.32 16.48 6.49
N PRO A 32 3.40 16.08 5.79
CA PRO A 32 4.50 16.98 5.46
C PRO A 32 4.04 18.24 4.73
N GLY A 33 4.66 19.37 5.09
CA GLY A 33 4.41 20.68 4.49
C GLY A 33 4.88 20.77 3.03
N ILE A 34 4.60 21.88 2.36
CA ILE A 34 4.98 22.06 0.94
C ILE A 34 6.51 22.06 0.78
N ILE A 35 7.23 22.77 1.65
CA ILE A 35 8.69 22.94 1.59
C ILE A 35 9.43 21.60 1.79
N GLU A 36 8.86 20.69 2.58
CA GLU A 36 9.45 19.38 2.88
C GLU A 36 9.29 18.37 1.74
N ARG A 37 8.46 18.67 0.73
CA ARG A 37 8.21 17.76 -0.39
C ARG A 37 9.27 17.90 -1.47
N LYS A 38 9.70 16.76 -2.00
CA LYS A 38 10.48 16.67 -3.23
C LYS A 38 9.57 16.29 -4.39
N SER A 39 9.89 16.76 -5.59
CA SER A 39 9.21 16.30 -6.81
C SER A 39 9.38 14.78 -6.96
N VAL A 40 8.33 14.10 -7.44
CA VAL A 40 8.39 12.67 -7.73
C VAL A 40 9.23 12.48 -8.99
N HIS A 41 10.33 11.73 -8.88
CA HIS A 41 11.31 11.55 -9.95
C HIS A 41 11.90 10.12 -9.99
N GLU A 42 11.59 9.29 -9.01
CA GLU A 42 12.05 7.91 -8.96
C GLU A 42 10.90 6.96 -9.34
N PRO A 43 11.08 6.05 -10.30
CA PRO A 43 10.02 5.11 -10.70
C PRO A 43 9.77 4.05 -9.63
N MET A 44 8.51 3.64 -9.49
CA MET A 44 8.08 2.47 -8.71
C MET A 44 7.54 1.41 -9.67
N GLN A 45 8.37 0.41 -9.96
CA GLN A 45 8.02 -0.67 -10.89
C GLN A 45 6.92 -1.56 -10.31
N THR A 46 5.87 -1.80 -11.09
CA THR A 46 4.78 -2.72 -10.71
C THR A 46 5.00 -4.13 -11.25
N GLY A 47 5.78 -4.27 -12.33
CA GLY A 47 5.96 -5.53 -13.06
C GLY A 47 4.83 -5.82 -14.06
N LEU A 48 3.84 -4.93 -14.17
CA LEU A 48 2.75 -5.05 -15.13
C LEU A 48 3.05 -4.17 -16.34
N LYS A 49 3.35 -4.79 -17.48
CA LYS A 49 3.69 -4.08 -18.73
C LYS A 49 2.73 -2.94 -19.06
N VAL A 50 1.42 -3.18 -18.92
CA VAL A 50 0.37 -2.20 -19.22
C VAL A 50 0.44 -0.99 -18.29
N VAL A 51 0.71 -1.19 -17.00
CA VAL A 51 0.83 -0.10 -16.03
C VAL A 51 2.16 0.61 -16.24
N ASP A 52 3.28 -0.13 -16.22
CA ASP A 52 4.62 0.46 -16.28
C ASP A 52 4.88 1.21 -17.59
N SER A 53 4.20 0.85 -18.69
CA SER A 53 4.35 1.52 -19.99
C SER A 53 3.36 2.67 -20.21
N LEU A 54 2.08 2.50 -19.84
CA LEU A 54 1.04 3.48 -20.16
C LEU A 54 0.77 4.47 -19.04
N VAL A 55 0.90 4.01 -17.79
CA VAL A 55 0.59 4.78 -16.58
C VAL A 55 1.69 4.53 -15.53
N PRO A 56 2.94 4.99 -15.79
CA PRO A 56 4.05 4.76 -14.88
C PRO A 56 3.79 5.43 -13.53
N ILE A 57 4.09 4.72 -12.45
CA ILE A 57 3.89 5.19 -11.07
C ILE A 57 5.25 5.58 -10.48
N GLY A 58 5.34 6.78 -9.89
CA GLY A 58 6.55 7.24 -9.19
C GLY A 58 6.50 7.05 -7.67
N ARG A 59 7.66 6.97 -7.01
CA ARG A 59 7.75 6.92 -5.54
C ARG A 59 7.23 8.21 -4.91
N GLY A 60 6.20 8.09 -4.08
CA GLY A 60 5.52 9.22 -3.45
C GLY A 60 4.27 9.69 -4.22
N GLN A 61 3.97 9.11 -5.38
CA GLN A 61 2.69 9.29 -6.08
C GLN A 61 1.57 8.51 -5.38
N ARG A 62 0.33 8.98 -5.53
CA ARG A 62 -0.88 8.26 -5.15
C ARG A 62 -1.64 7.92 -6.43
N GLU A 63 -1.78 6.63 -6.70
CA GLU A 63 -2.47 6.13 -7.89
C GLU A 63 -3.79 5.47 -7.50
N LEU A 64 -4.88 5.83 -8.17
CA LEU A 64 -6.20 5.26 -7.90
C LEU A 64 -6.38 3.95 -8.68
N ILE A 65 -6.72 2.88 -7.99
CA ILE A 65 -7.18 1.63 -8.62
C ILE A 65 -8.69 1.54 -8.40
N ILE A 66 -9.46 1.55 -9.48
CA ILE A 66 -10.92 1.49 -9.46
C ILE A 66 -11.43 0.47 -10.47
N GLY A 67 -12.44 -0.30 -10.07
CA GLY A 67 -13.07 -1.32 -10.90
C GLY A 67 -14.38 -1.80 -10.27
N GLY A 68 -15.25 -2.39 -11.07
CA GLY A 68 -16.50 -2.99 -10.59
C GLY A 68 -16.27 -4.30 -9.84
N ARG A 69 -17.27 -4.74 -9.06
CA ARG A 69 -17.26 -6.08 -8.49
C ARG A 69 -17.38 -7.10 -9.62
N GLN A 70 -16.51 -8.11 -9.61
CA GLN A 70 -16.65 -9.24 -10.51
C GLN A 70 -17.63 -10.24 -9.93
N ASP A 71 -18.88 -10.16 -10.36
CA ASP A 71 -19.87 -11.20 -10.07
C ASP A 71 -19.65 -12.35 -11.05
N LYS A 72 -19.25 -13.52 -10.52
CA LYS A 72 -19.17 -14.74 -11.31
C LYS A 72 -20.59 -15.24 -11.57
N LEU A 73 -21.28 -14.67 -12.56
CA LEU A 73 -22.41 -15.36 -13.17
C LEU A 73 -21.85 -16.61 -13.84
N GLU A 74 -22.18 -17.79 -13.29
CA GLU A 74 -21.90 -19.07 -13.91
C GLU A 74 -22.37 -19.04 -15.36
N LYS A 75 -21.43 -18.97 -16.30
CA LYS A 75 -21.69 -19.41 -17.67
C LYS A 75 -21.68 -20.93 -17.63
N GLN A 76 -22.81 -21.53 -17.23
CA GLN A 76 -23.10 -22.92 -17.54
C GLN A 76 -23.24 -22.99 -19.07
N GLN A 77 -22.24 -23.58 -19.72
CA GLN A 77 -22.35 -24.24 -21.03
C GLN A 77 -22.30 -25.73 -20.77
#